data_AF-A0AA35RC41-F1
#
_entry.id   AF-A0AA35RC41-F1
#
_cell.length_a   1.000
_cell.length_b   1.000
_cell.length_c   1.000
_cell.angle_alpha   90.00
_cell.angle_beta   90.00
_cell.angle_gamma   90.00
#
_symmetry.space_group_name_H-M   'P 1'
#
loop_
_entity.id
_entity.type
_entity.pdbx_description
1 polymer ?
#
loop_
_entity_poly.entity_id
_entity_poly.type
_entity_poly.pdbx_seq_one_letter_code
_entity_poly.pdbx_strand_id
1 'polypeptide(L)'
;MDFADDIAYAVHDVEDFYRTGLIPLDKLVRDRDEVDKFLDGSFANLEGNYTPAPFDKKECKAAFTDILEFAPINDPYSGTGDQRARLRSFTAGLIGRYVNAIQLHVPEESNRRRVEIVPLVEMELFVFKQLTWFYVINNSALAAQQYGQRRIVRELFQIFNDAAESKSLDIFPAGSKSRMEELTRDGQCNSPDARVRVVVDLIAGMTEHQAVSMYQRLTGVWLGTVMDTIVR
;
A
#
# COMPACT_ATOMS: atom_id res chain seq x y z
N MET A 1 -5.14 -13.00 -9.99
CA MET A 1 -4.23 -11.86 -9.85
C MET A 1 -4.31 -11.37 -8.42
N ASP A 2 -5.48 -10.92 -7.98
CA ASP A 2 -5.75 -10.42 -6.62
C ASP A 2 -5.21 -11.31 -5.49
N PHE A 3 -5.42 -12.63 -5.56
CA PHE A 3 -4.89 -13.54 -4.53
C PHE A 3 -3.36 -13.62 -4.48
N ALA A 4 -2.70 -13.51 -5.63
CA ALA A 4 -1.24 -13.49 -5.68
C ALA A 4 -0.69 -12.20 -5.06
N ASP A 5 -1.35 -11.07 -5.31
CA ASP A 5 -1.01 -9.79 -4.69
C ASP A 5 -1.26 -9.84 -3.17
N ASP A 6 -2.36 -10.44 -2.73
CA ASP A 6 -2.69 -10.62 -1.32
C ASP A 6 -1.63 -11.42 -0.57
N ILE A 7 -1.10 -12.49 -1.17
CA ILE A 7 0.00 -13.26 -0.60
C ILE A 7 1.26 -12.40 -0.50
N ALA A 8 1.62 -11.73 -1.59
CA ALA A 8 2.85 -10.96 -1.67
C ALA A 8 2.87 -9.83 -0.63
N TYR A 9 1.82 -9.00 -0.60
CA TYR A 9 1.75 -7.87 0.33
C TYR A 9 1.64 -8.34 1.78
N ALA A 10 0.73 -9.27 2.10
CA ALA A 10 0.49 -9.64 3.49
C ALA A 10 1.73 -10.26 4.15
N VAL A 11 2.50 -11.08 3.43
CA VAL A 11 3.70 -11.72 4.00
C VAL A 11 4.89 -10.75 4.01
N HIS A 12 5.12 -10.00 2.93
CA HIS A 12 6.25 -9.07 2.88
C HIS A 12 6.09 -7.88 3.82
N ASP A 13 4.88 -7.33 3.97
CA ASP A 13 4.63 -6.25 4.92
C ASP A 13 4.93 -6.70 6.35
N VAL A 14 4.50 -7.91 6.73
CA VAL A 14 4.81 -8.48 8.05
C VAL A 14 6.33 -8.61 8.26
N GLU A 15 7.06 -9.10 7.26
CA GLU A 15 8.52 -9.15 7.29
C GLU A 15 9.15 -7.77 7.45
N ASP A 16 8.80 -6.83 6.58
CA ASP A 16 9.44 -5.52 6.51
C ASP A 16 9.10 -4.65 7.73
N PHE A 17 7.86 -4.66 8.19
CA PHE A 17 7.47 -3.89 9.37
C PHE A 17 7.93 -4.51 10.69
N TYR A 18 8.17 -5.83 10.73
CA TYR A 18 8.91 -6.43 11.84
C TYR A 18 10.38 -5.97 11.84
N ARG A 19 11.01 -5.93 10.66
CA ARG A 19 12.40 -5.47 10.52
C ARG A 19 12.59 -4.00 10.89
N THR A 20 11.57 -3.17 10.74
CA THR A 20 11.59 -1.76 11.18
C THR A 20 11.11 -1.57 12.62
N GLY A 21 10.66 -2.63 13.30
CA GLY A 21 10.17 -2.58 14.67
C GLY A 21 8.77 -2.00 14.84
N LEU A 22 8.04 -1.76 13.74
CA LEU A 22 6.66 -1.27 13.77
C LEU A 22 5.67 -2.39 14.16
N ILE A 23 5.84 -3.60 13.62
CA ILE A 23 5.07 -4.78 14.06
C ILE A 23 5.92 -5.55 15.09
N PRO A 24 5.48 -5.64 16.36
CA PRO A 24 6.23 -6.33 17.41
C PRO A 24 5.99 -7.86 17.36
N LEU A 25 6.42 -8.54 16.28
CA LEU A 25 6.22 -9.99 16.12
C LEU A 25 6.83 -10.79 17.28
N ASP A 26 7.96 -10.36 17.82
CA ASP A 26 8.61 -10.97 18.99
C ASP A 26 7.71 -10.98 20.22
N LYS A 27 6.91 -9.92 20.42
CA LYS A 27 5.92 -9.86 21.49
C LYS A 27 4.71 -10.73 21.18
N LEU A 28 4.21 -10.67 19.95
CA LEU A 28 3.06 -11.48 19.51
C LEU A 28 3.34 -12.98 19.64
N VAL A 29 4.57 -13.44 19.38
CA VAL A 29 4.98 -14.84 19.60
C VAL A 29 4.94 -15.20 21.09
N ARG A 30 5.43 -14.32 21.96
CA ARG A 30 5.67 -14.60 23.39
C ARG A 30 4.46 -14.35 24.29
N ASP A 31 3.58 -13.44 23.91
CA ASP A 31 2.52 -12.91 24.75
C ASP A 31 1.16 -13.04 24.07
N ARG A 32 0.30 -13.88 24.66
CA ARG A 32 -1.07 -14.11 24.16
C ARG A 32 -1.98 -12.91 24.42
N ASP A 33 -1.68 -12.08 25.43
CA ASP A 33 -2.45 -10.86 25.70
C ASP A 33 -2.19 -9.81 24.62
N GLU A 34 -0.99 -9.75 24.05
CA GLU A 34 -0.69 -8.85 22.92
C GLU A 34 -1.42 -9.30 21.64
N VAL A 35 -1.59 -10.61 21.44
CA VAL A 35 -2.44 -11.15 20.35
C VAL A 35 -3.89 -10.74 20.54
N ASP A 36 -4.43 -10.86 21.77
CA ASP A 36 -5.79 -10.45 22.09
C ASP A 36 -6.00 -8.95 21.86
N LYS A 37 -5.12 -8.11 22.39
CA LYS A 37 -5.15 -6.67 22.19
C LYS A 37 -5.14 -6.28 20.71
N PHE A 38 -4.29 -6.93 19.92
CA PHE A 38 -4.24 -6.73 18.47
C PHE A 38 -5.58 -7.07 17.82
N LEU A 39 -6.12 -8.27 18.05
CA LEU A 39 -7.37 -8.71 17.43
C LEU A 39 -8.57 -7.88 17.91
N ASP A 40 -8.64 -7.54 19.19
CA ASP A 40 -9.64 -6.64 19.76
C ASP A 40 -9.65 -5.31 19.01
N GLY A 41 -8.48 -4.69 18.88
CA GLY A 41 -8.32 -3.41 18.20
C GLY A 41 -8.63 -3.48 16.70
N SER A 42 -8.18 -4.54 16.01
CA SER A 42 -8.47 -4.72 14.58
C SER A 42 -9.96 -4.90 14.30
N PHE A 43 -10.66 -5.72 15.09
CA PHE A 43 -12.10 -5.92 14.90
C PHE A 43 -12.91 -4.67 15.28
N ALA A 44 -12.54 -3.97 16.36
CA ALA A 44 -13.16 -2.69 16.70
C ALA A 44 -12.97 -1.63 15.59
N ASN A 45 -11.81 -1.60 14.94
CA ASN A 45 -11.56 -0.69 13.81
C ASN A 45 -12.42 -1.05 12.58
N LEU A 46 -12.65 -2.34 12.31
CA LEU A 46 -13.53 -2.76 11.22
C LEU A 46 -14.98 -2.33 11.48
N GLU A 47 -15.47 -2.54 12.69
CA GLU A 47 -16.79 -2.09 13.13
C GLU A 47 -16.94 -0.57 13.03
N GLY A 48 -15.95 0.19 13.51
CA GLY A 48 -15.96 1.66 13.45
C GLY A 48 -15.97 2.22 12.03
N ASN A 49 -15.44 1.47 11.06
CA ASN A 49 -15.44 1.83 9.64
C ASN A 49 -16.63 1.23 8.85
N TYR A 50 -17.59 0.59 9.53
CA TYR A 50 -18.73 -0.10 8.92
C TYR A 50 -18.33 -1.19 7.91
N THR A 51 -17.14 -1.79 8.10
CA THR A 51 -16.64 -2.88 7.27
C THR A 51 -16.94 -4.20 7.98
N PRO A 52 -17.78 -5.09 7.42
CA PRO A 52 -18.04 -6.38 8.05
C PRO A 52 -16.78 -7.25 8.05
N ALA A 53 -16.45 -7.84 9.20
CA ALA A 53 -15.38 -8.81 9.29
C ALA A 53 -15.77 -10.08 8.51
N PRO A 54 -14.93 -10.57 7.58
CA PRO A 54 -15.24 -11.74 6.78
C PRO A 54 -15.14 -13.06 7.56
N PHE A 55 -14.48 -13.05 8.72
CA PHE A 55 -14.19 -14.23 9.54
C PHE A 55 -14.50 -13.98 11.02
N ASP A 56 -14.77 -15.05 11.76
CA ASP A 56 -14.94 -14.98 13.21
C ASP A 56 -13.59 -14.70 13.91
N LYS A 57 -13.62 -13.80 14.89
CA LYS A 57 -12.42 -13.38 15.63
C LYS A 57 -11.71 -14.51 16.36
N LYS A 58 -12.46 -15.47 16.91
CA LYS A 58 -11.88 -16.61 17.64
C LYS A 58 -11.18 -17.57 16.67
N GLU A 59 -11.75 -17.78 15.49
CA GLU A 59 -11.11 -18.55 14.43
C GLU A 59 -9.83 -17.86 13.93
N CYS A 60 -9.88 -16.54 13.70
CA CYS A 60 -8.68 -15.75 13.37
C CYS A 60 -7.60 -15.87 14.44
N LYS A 61 -7.97 -15.84 15.73
CA LYS A 61 -7.04 -16.01 16.84
C LYS A 61 -6.36 -17.38 16.79
N ALA A 62 -7.13 -18.45 16.59
CA ALA A 62 -6.59 -19.80 16.50
C ALA A 62 -5.61 -19.93 15.32
N ALA A 63 -6.03 -19.55 14.11
CA ALA A 63 -5.20 -19.61 12.92
C ALA A 63 -3.90 -18.81 13.04
N PHE A 64 -3.97 -17.61 13.64
CA PHE A 64 -2.79 -16.78 13.85
C PHE A 64 -1.86 -17.35 14.92
N THR A 65 -2.41 -17.89 16.00
CA THR A 65 -1.65 -18.54 17.06
C THR A 65 -0.85 -19.71 16.50
N ASP A 66 -1.47 -20.55 15.67
CA ASP A 66 -0.83 -21.69 15.02
C ASP A 66 0.37 -21.25 14.16
N ILE A 67 0.23 -20.17 13.38
CA ILE A 67 1.34 -19.60 12.61
C ILE A 67 2.50 -19.16 13.52
N LEU A 68 2.18 -18.44 14.61
CA LEU A 68 3.18 -17.86 15.50
C LEU A 68 3.99 -18.94 16.23
N GLU A 69 3.42 -20.13 16.48
CA GLU A 69 4.12 -21.25 17.10
C GLU A 69 5.30 -21.78 16.26
N PHE A 70 5.24 -21.63 14.93
CA PHE A 70 6.32 -22.02 14.02
C PHE A 70 7.20 -20.84 13.59
N ALA A 71 6.91 -19.63 14.04
CA ALA A 71 7.68 -18.44 13.69
C ALA A 71 9.05 -18.49 14.40
N PRO A 72 10.18 -18.42 13.67
CA PRO A 72 11.52 -18.50 14.25
C PRO A 72 11.97 -17.13 14.83
N ILE A 73 11.08 -16.52 15.61
CA ILE A 73 11.18 -15.16 16.12
C ILE A 73 11.16 -15.23 17.64
N ASN A 74 12.26 -14.80 18.25
CA ASN A 74 12.38 -14.76 19.70
C ASN A 74 12.55 -13.33 20.17
N ASP A 75 13.54 -12.62 19.67
CA ASP A 75 13.91 -11.29 20.17
C ASP A 75 13.59 -10.22 19.13
N PRO A 76 13.47 -8.94 19.54
CA PRO A 76 13.34 -7.82 18.62
C PRO A 76 14.35 -7.90 17.47
N TYR A 77 13.92 -7.47 16.29
CA TYR A 77 14.78 -7.53 15.13
C TYR A 77 15.98 -6.58 15.30
N SER A 78 17.19 -7.15 15.28
CA SER A 78 18.46 -6.44 15.46
C SER A 78 19.30 -6.43 14.18
N GLY A 79 18.84 -7.09 13.12
CA GLY A 79 19.52 -7.11 11.83
C GLY A 79 20.73 -8.02 11.75
N THR A 80 20.82 -9.06 12.59
CA THR A 80 21.88 -10.08 12.43
C THR A 80 21.66 -10.90 11.15
N GLY A 81 22.73 -11.44 10.58
CA GLY A 81 22.64 -12.29 9.38
C GLY A 81 21.78 -13.53 9.61
N ASP A 82 21.85 -14.08 10.81
CA ASP A 82 21.09 -15.23 11.27
C ASP A 82 19.58 -14.92 11.43
N GLN A 83 19.22 -13.80 12.06
CA GLN A 83 17.82 -13.34 12.09
C GLN A 83 17.26 -13.14 10.66
N ARG A 84 18.05 -12.52 9.76
CA ARG A 84 17.65 -12.35 8.35
C ARG A 84 17.40 -13.68 7.65
N ALA A 85 18.30 -14.65 7.83
CA ALA A 85 18.17 -15.95 7.19
C ALA A 85 16.92 -16.69 7.66
N ARG A 86 16.69 -16.76 8.98
CA ARG A 86 15.50 -17.40 9.55
C ARG A 86 14.20 -16.74 9.12
N LEU A 87 14.15 -15.40 9.14
CA LEU A 87 12.97 -14.65 8.74
C LEU A 87 12.63 -14.88 7.26
N ARG A 88 13.64 -14.83 6.37
CA ARG A 88 13.47 -15.13 4.94
C ARG A 88 13.01 -16.56 4.69
N SER A 89 13.55 -17.54 5.42
CA SER A 89 13.12 -18.93 5.30
C SER A 89 11.68 -19.11 5.76
N PHE A 90 11.28 -18.45 6.84
CA PHE A 90 9.90 -18.45 7.34
C PHE A 90 8.93 -17.81 6.33
N THR A 91 9.25 -16.62 5.81
CA THR A 91 8.39 -15.91 4.85
C THR A 91 8.29 -16.64 3.52
N ALA A 92 9.40 -17.22 3.01
CA ALA A 92 9.38 -18.09 1.84
C ALA A 92 8.52 -19.34 2.07
N GLY A 93 8.56 -19.93 3.27
CA GLY A 93 7.71 -21.06 3.64
C GLY A 93 6.22 -20.71 3.63
N LEU A 94 5.85 -19.54 4.18
CA LEU A 94 4.47 -19.03 4.16
C LEU A 94 3.99 -18.78 2.73
N ILE A 95 4.78 -18.11 1.90
CA ILE A 95 4.45 -17.88 0.47
C ILE A 95 4.25 -19.22 -0.23
N GLY A 96 5.17 -20.17 -0.05
CA GLY A 96 5.06 -21.51 -0.62
C GLY A 96 3.78 -22.22 -0.18
N ARG A 97 3.44 -22.15 1.11
CA ARG A 97 2.19 -22.71 1.66
C ARG A 97 0.96 -22.11 0.99
N TYR A 98 0.90 -20.79 0.88
CA TYR A 98 -0.28 -20.09 0.33
C TYR A 98 -0.45 -20.27 -1.18
N VAL A 99 0.65 -20.28 -1.94
CA VAL A 99 0.63 -20.59 -3.37
C VAL A 99 0.12 -22.02 -3.62
N ASN A 100 0.51 -22.98 -2.77
CA ASN A 100 0.09 -24.38 -2.89
C ASN A 100 -1.33 -24.66 -2.35
N ALA A 101 -1.96 -23.70 -1.67
CA ALA A 101 -3.34 -23.83 -1.16
C ALA A 101 -4.41 -23.50 -2.21
N ILE A 102 -3.99 -23.18 -3.44
CA ILE A 102 -4.88 -22.86 -4.56
C ILE A 102 -5.42 -24.15 -5.17
N GLN A 103 -6.74 -24.25 -5.29
CA GLN A 103 -7.43 -25.34 -6.00
C GLN A 103 -8.04 -24.81 -7.30
N LEU A 104 -7.92 -25.60 -8.37
CA LEU A 104 -8.47 -25.26 -9.68
C LEU A 104 -9.73 -26.07 -9.95
N HIS A 105 -10.79 -25.37 -10.35
CA HIS A 105 -12.09 -25.96 -10.64
C HIS A 105 -12.48 -25.69 -12.09
N VAL A 106 -13.15 -26.66 -12.70
CA VAL A 106 -13.84 -26.45 -13.97
C VAL A 106 -15.10 -25.63 -13.66
N PRO A 107 -15.26 -24.43 -14.22
CA PRO A 107 -16.37 -23.56 -13.88
C PRO A 107 -17.71 -24.13 -14.35
N GLU A 108 -18.72 -24.07 -13.50
CA GLU A 108 -20.11 -24.43 -13.80
C GLU A 108 -20.95 -23.17 -14.07
N GLU A 109 -22.14 -23.31 -14.65
CA GLU A 109 -23.02 -22.16 -14.92
C GLU A 109 -23.39 -21.38 -13.64
N SER A 110 -23.50 -22.08 -12.50
CA SER A 110 -23.80 -21.55 -11.18
C SER A 110 -22.61 -20.88 -10.48
N ASN A 111 -21.37 -21.28 -10.82
CA ASN A 111 -20.15 -20.71 -10.24
C ASN A 111 -19.04 -20.62 -11.29
N ARG A 112 -18.79 -19.40 -11.76
CA ARG A 112 -17.74 -19.10 -12.75
C ARG A 112 -16.34 -19.01 -12.16
N ARG A 113 -16.17 -19.13 -10.84
CA ARG A 113 -14.85 -19.08 -10.20
C ARG A 113 -14.05 -20.31 -10.60
N ARG A 114 -12.87 -20.07 -11.18
CA ARG A 114 -11.92 -21.13 -11.61
C ARG A 114 -10.90 -21.49 -10.53
N VAL A 115 -10.79 -20.63 -9.53
CA VAL A 115 -9.85 -20.73 -8.43
C VAL A 115 -10.65 -20.74 -7.14
N GLU A 116 -10.43 -21.76 -6.34
CA GLU A 116 -10.89 -21.85 -4.96
C GLU A 116 -9.67 -21.76 -4.05
N ILE A 117 -9.80 -20.98 -3.00
CA ILE A 117 -8.75 -20.80 -2.00
C ILE A 117 -9.26 -21.46 -0.72
N VAL A 118 -8.40 -22.23 -0.07
CA VAL A 118 -8.75 -22.83 1.22
C VAL A 118 -9.09 -21.72 2.23
N PRO A 119 -10.28 -21.75 2.88
CA PRO A 119 -10.74 -20.67 3.76
C PRO A 119 -9.76 -20.31 4.89
N LEU A 120 -9.04 -21.31 5.41
CA LEU A 120 -7.99 -21.09 6.42
C LEU A 120 -6.91 -20.12 5.91
N VAL A 121 -6.48 -20.24 4.64
CA VAL A 121 -5.46 -19.37 4.06
C VAL A 121 -5.98 -17.95 3.86
N GLU A 122 -7.23 -17.78 3.43
CA GLU A 122 -7.85 -16.46 3.34
C GLU A 122 -7.91 -15.78 4.71
N MET A 123 -8.23 -16.54 5.76
CA MET A 123 -8.26 -16.06 7.14
C MET A 123 -6.87 -15.66 7.65
N GLU A 124 -5.85 -16.47 7.40
CA GLU A 124 -4.47 -16.17 7.79
C GLU A 124 -3.93 -14.90 7.10
N LEU A 125 -4.17 -14.78 5.79
CA LEU A 125 -3.83 -13.57 5.02
C LEU A 125 -4.61 -12.36 5.52
N PHE A 126 -5.89 -12.53 5.87
CA PHE A 126 -6.68 -11.48 6.49
C PHE A 126 -6.04 -10.99 7.79
N VAL A 127 -5.63 -11.89 8.69
CA VAL A 127 -4.97 -11.51 9.95
C VAL A 127 -3.65 -10.78 9.70
N PHE A 128 -2.84 -11.23 8.74
CA PHE A 128 -1.61 -10.54 8.37
C PHE A 128 -1.87 -9.12 7.85
N LYS A 129 -2.88 -8.92 7.01
CA LYS A 129 -3.29 -7.57 6.59
C LYS A 129 -3.71 -6.72 7.79
N GLN A 130 -4.41 -7.31 8.76
CA GLN A 130 -4.81 -6.59 9.97
C GLN A 130 -3.61 -6.14 10.81
N LEU A 131 -2.49 -6.87 10.82
CA LEU A 131 -1.26 -6.40 11.49
C LEU A 131 -0.77 -5.08 10.88
N THR A 132 -0.72 -4.98 9.56
CA THR A 132 -0.36 -3.74 8.86
C THR A 132 -1.34 -2.62 9.19
N TRP A 133 -2.64 -2.89 9.18
CA TRP A 133 -3.64 -1.88 9.56
C TRP A 133 -3.45 -1.38 10.99
N PHE A 134 -3.31 -2.30 11.95
CA PHE A 134 -3.29 -1.99 13.37
C PHE A 134 -1.99 -1.29 13.81
N TYR A 135 -0.84 -1.82 13.40
CA TYR A 135 0.46 -1.32 13.87
C TYR A 135 1.07 -0.23 12.98
N VAL A 136 0.70 -0.19 11.69
CA VAL A 136 1.35 0.67 10.70
C VAL A 136 0.40 1.76 10.21
N ILE A 137 -0.74 1.39 9.63
CA ILE A 137 -1.65 2.36 8.99
C ILE A 137 -2.31 3.28 10.02
N ASN A 138 -2.73 2.71 11.16
CA ASN A 138 -3.35 3.47 12.24
C ASN A 138 -2.31 4.17 13.14
N ASN A 139 -1.02 4.16 12.78
CA ASN A 139 0.01 4.90 13.49
C ASN A 139 -0.11 6.41 13.19
N SER A 140 -0.20 7.23 14.24
CA SER A 140 -0.36 8.68 14.11
C SER A 140 0.77 9.37 13.34
N ALA A 141 2.00 8.83 13.40
CA ALA A 141 3.12 9.38 12.63
C ALA A 141 2.92 9.20 11.12
N LEU A 142 2.45 8.02 10.70
CA LEU A 142 2.11 7.76 9.31
C LEU A 142 0.89 8.59 8.87
N ALA A 143 -0.11 8.74 9.74
CA ALA A 143 -1.29 9.56 9.45
C ALA A 143 -0.91 11.03 9.18
N ALA A 144 0.04 11.59 9.93
CA ALA A 144 0.55 12.94 9.70
C ALA A 144 1.28 13.05 8.34
N GLN A 145 2.09 12.05 7.98
CA GLN A 145 2.76 12.00 6.68
C GLN A 145 1.74 11.88 5.53
N GLN A 146 0.76 10.98 5.64
CA GLN A 146 -0.30 10.81 4.64
C GLN A 146 -1.13 12.08 4.47
N TYR A 147 -1.41 12.82 5.55
CA TYR A 147 -2.05 14.12 5.48
C TYR A 147 -1.25 15.10 4.61
N GLY A 148 0.07 15.18 4.84
CA GLY A 148 0.99 15.98 4.03
C GLY A 148 1.02 15.56 2.55
N GLN A 149 1.13 14.25 2.28
CA GLN A 149 1.12 13.71 0.91
C GLN A 149 -0.19 14.03 0.17
N ARG A 150 -1.35 13.87 0.81
CA ARG A 150 -2.65 14.24 0.22
C ARG A 150 -2.72 15.72 -0.13
N ARG A 151 -2.15 16.57 0.73
CA ARG A 151 -2.05 18.01 0.48
C ARG A 151 -1.17 18.31 -0.74
N ILE A 152 0.00 17.68 -0.82
CA ILE A 152 0.92 17.79 -1.96
C ILE A 152 0.21 17.45 -3.28
N VAL A 153 -0.44 16.29 -3.36
CA VAL A 153 -1.15 15.85 -4.57
C VAL A 153 -2.27 16.82 -4.95
N ARG A 154 -3.06 17.27 -3.97
CA ARG A 154 -4.16 18.21 -4.20
C ARG A 154 -3.67 19.56 -4.73
N GLU A 155 -2.64 20.12 -4.12
CA GLU A 155 -2.10 21.42 -4.51
C GLU A 155 -1.38 21.34 -5.86
N LEU A 156 -0.63 20.27 -6.14
CA LEU A 156 -0.07 20.03 -7.47
C LEU A 156 -1.16 19.96 -8.55
N PHE A 157 -2.25 19.22 -8.29
CA PHE A 157 -3.37 19.15 -9.21
C PHE A 157 -3.96 20.52 -9.48
N GLN A 158 -4.19 21.32 -8.43
CA GLN A 158 -4.74 22.65 -8.58
C GLN A 158 -3.82 23.57 -9.39
N ILE A 159 -2.52 23.62 -9.06
CA ILE A 159 -1.53 24.44 -9.77
C ILE A 159 -1.48 24.10 -11.27
N PHE A 160 -1.39 22.81 -11.61
CA PHE A 160 -1.33 22.40 -13.02
C PHE A 160 -2.67 22.56 -13.73
N ASN A 161 -3.80 22.31 -13.07
CA ASN A 161 -5.11 22.50 -13.69
C ASN A 161 -5.37 23.96 -14.00
N ASP A 162 -5.06 24.87 -13.07
CA ASP A 162 -5.20 26.31 -13.24
C ASP A 162 -4.28 26.82 -14.36
N ALA A 163 -3.02 26.36 -14.40
CA ALA A 163 -2.08 26.69 -15.47
C ALA A 163 -2.51 26.16 -16.84
N ALA A 164 -3.11 24.97 -16.89
CA ALA A 164 -3.72 24.42 -18.10
C ALA A 164 -4.91 25.27 -18.58
N GLU A 165 -5.67 25.85 -17.64
CA GLU A 165 -6.84 26.70 -17.91
C GLU A 165 -6.41 28.08 -18.44
N SER A 166 -5.39 28.67 -17.83
CA SER A 166 -4.80 29.94 -18.23
C SER A 166 -3.85 29.85 -19.43
N LYS A 167 -3.63 28.64 -19.98
CA LYS A 167 -2.67 28.34 -21.05
C LYS A 167 -1.22 28.70 -20.71
N SER A 168 -0.88 28.72 -19.42
CA SER A 168 0.47 29.00 -18.91
C SER A 168 1.28 27.70 -18.79
N LEU A 169 1.62 27.11 -19.94
CA LEU A 169 2.20 25.76 -20.01
C LEU A 169 3.70 25.68 -19.65
N ASP A 170 4.34 26.79 -19.26
CA ASP A 170 5.79 26.83 -19.01
C ASP A 170 6.23 26.10 -17.75
N ILE A 171 5.29 25.84 -16.83
CA ILE A 171 5.56 25.05 -15.62
C ILE A 171 5.42 23.54 -15.86
N PHE A 172 4.89 23.12 -17.01
CA PHE A 172 4.73 21.70 -17.33
C PHE A 172 6.06 21.06 -17.73
N PRO A 173 6.34 19.84 -17.26
CA PRO A 173 7.41 19.01 -17.84
C PRO A 173 7.18 18.77 -19.33
N ALA A 174 8.27 18.56 -20.07
CA ALA A 174 8.27 18.55 -21.54
C ALA A 174 7.23 17.58 -22.13
N GLY A 175 7.16 16.34 -21.63
CA GLY A 175 6.21 15.34 -22.13
C GLY A 175 4.74 15.78 -21.99
N SER A 176 4.37 16.29 -20.82
CA SER A 176 3.00 16.76 -20.56
C SER A 176 2.70 18.08 -21.27
N LYS A 177 3.69 18.97 -21.43
CA LYS A 177 3.57 20.21 -22.22
C LYS A 177 3.22 19.88 -23.66
N SER A 178 3.96 18.98 -24.30
CA SER A 178 3.69 18.54 -25.68
C SER A 178 2.26 17.99 -25.84
N ARG A 179 1.80 17.18 -24.88
CA ARG A 179 0.44 16.62 -24.91
C ARG A 179 -0.65 17.69 -24.73
N MET A 180 -0.40 18.73 -23.92
CA MET A 180 -1.30 19.88 -23.81
C MET A 180 -1.36 20.72 -25.10
N GLU A 181 -0.21 20.89 -25.78
CA GLU A 181 -0.12 21.59 -27.06
C GLU A 181 -0.82 20.81 -28.19
N GLU A 182 -0.75 19.48 -28.18
CA GLU A 182 -1.52 18.59 -29.06
C GLU A 182 -3.02 18.78 -28.89
N LEU A 183 -3.54 18.74 -27.65
CA LEU A 183 -4.95 19.02 -27.38
C LEU A 183 -5.39 20.40 -27.89
N THR A 184 -4.48 21.38 -27.85
CA THR A 184 -4.75 22.72 -28.38
C THR A 184 -4.82 22.73 -29.89
N ARG A 185 -3.92 22.03 -30.58
CA ARG A 185 -3.94 21.88 -32.05
C ARG A 185 -5.19 21.15 -32.55
N ASP A 186 -5.62 20.12 -31.84
CA ASP A 186 -6.78 19.29 -32.22
C ASP A 186 -8.14 19.94 -31.88
N GLY A 187 -8.14 21.20 -31.40
CA GLY A 187 -9.35 21.92 -31.01
C GLY A 187 -10.00 21.39 -29.72
N GLN A 188 -9.35 20.44 -29.03
CA GLN A 188 -9.83 19.82 -27.79
C GLN A 188 -9.40 20.58 -26.53
N CYS A 189 -8.67 21.70 -26.64
CA CYS A 189 -8.24 22.50 -25.47
C CYS A 189 -9.40 23.01 -24.61
N ASN A 190 -10.61 23.14 -25.16
CA ASN A 190 -11.79 23.53 -24.41
C ASN A 190 -12.52 22.35 -23.75
N SER A 191 -12.05 21.11 -23.96
CA SER A 191 -12.56 19.93 -23.25
C SER A 191 -11.93 19.87 -21.85
N PRO A 192 -12.69 20.12 -20.78
CA PRO A 192 -12.15 20.05 -19.42
C PRO A 192 -11.63 18.66 -19.11
N ASP A 193 -12.31 17.61 -19.57
CA ASP A 193 -11.95 16.22 -19.32
C ASP A 193 -10.58 15.86 -19.92
N ALA A 194 -10.29 16.33 -21.13
CA ALA A 194 -9.02 16.06 -21.79
C ALA A 194 -7.85 16.74 -21.08
N ARG A 195 -8.02 18.00 -20.66
CA ARG A 195 -7.03 18.74 -19.88
C ARG A 195 -6.77 18.09 -18.52
N VAL A 196 -7.84 17.81 -17.78
CA VAL A 196 -7.78 17.15 -16.48
C VAL A 196 -7.06 15.80 -16.60
N ARG A 197 -7.32 15.03 -17.65
CA ARG A 197 -6.65 13.76 -17.89
C ARG A 197 -5.13 13.92 -18.02
N VAL A 198 -4.64 14.92 -18.75
CA VAL A 198 -3.20 15.17 -18.87
C VAL A 198 -2.57 15.55 -17.54
N VAL A 199 -3.26 16.37 -16.73
CA VAL A 199 -2.80 16.75 -15.38
C VAL A 199 -2.76 15.54 -14.45
N VAL A 200 -3.79 14.69 -14.47
CA VAL A 200 -3.84 13.45 -13.68
C VAL A 200 -2.72 12.50 -14.10
N ASP A 201 -2.54 12.28 -15.41
CA ASP A 201 -1.48 11.40 -15.93
C ASP A 201 -0.08 11.92 -15.54
N LEU A 202 0.12 13.25 -15.57
CA LEU A 202 1.36 13.89 -15.12
C LEU A 202 1.66 13.59 -13.66
N ILE A 203 0.69 13.82 -12.77
CA ILE A 203 0.86 13.65 -11.33
C ILE A 203 1.01 12.17 -10.96
N ALA A 204 0.18 11.30 -11.55
CA ALA A 204 0.24 9.86 -11.34
C ALA A 204 1.54 9.23 -11.87
N GLY A 205 2.18 9.86 -12.86
CA GLY A 205 3.49 9.46 -13.38
C GLY A 205 4.69 9.87 -12.52
N MET A 206 4.49 10.70 -11.49
CA MET A 206 5.58 11.10 -10.59
C MET A 206 5.81 10.05 -9.50
N THR A 207 7.08 9.75 -9.22
CA THR A 207 7.47 9.12 -7.95
C THR A 207 7.20 10.06 -6.77
N GLU A 208 7.15 9.53 -5.55
CA GLU A 208 6.97 10.33 -4.33
C GLU A 208 8.00 11.48 -4.23
N HIS A 209 9.29 11.16 -4.44
CA HIS A 209 10.36 12.16 -4.40
C HIS A 209 10.15 13.26 -5.45
N GLN A 210 9.72 12.90 -6.66
CA GLN A 210 9.43 13.87 -7.72
C GLN A 210 8.23 14.74 -7.38
N ALA A 211 7.15 14.17 -6.83
CA ALA A 211 5.98 14.93 -6.42
C ALA A 211 6.32 15.93 -5.30
N VAL A 212 7.06 15.50 -4.28
CA VAL A 212 7.54 16.38 -3.19
C VAL A 212 8.44 17.48 -3.75
N SER A 213 9.42 17.13 -4.60
CA SER A 213 10.35 18.10 -5.18
C SER A 213 9.62 19.12 -6.07
N MET A 214 8.68 18.65 -6.90
CA MET A 214 7.89 19.50 -7.79
C MET A 214 7.03 20.47 -6.98
N TYR A 215 6.36 19.96 -5.94
CA TYR A 215 5.54 20.77 -5.05
C TYR A 215 6.36 21.85 -4.35
N GLN A 216 7.53 21.48 -3.80
CA GLN A 216 8.41 22.44 -3.14
C GLN A 216 8.89 23.55 -4.08
N ARG A 217 9.16 23.21 -5.35
CA ARG A 217 9.58 24.19 -6.37
C ARG A 217 8.44 25.13 -6.75
N LEU A 218 7.25 24.60 -7.03
CA LEU A 218 6.10 25.40 -7.47
C LEU A 218 5.50 26.27 -6.36
N THR A 219 5.65 25.87 -5.10
CA THR A 219 5.17 26.63 -3.94
C THR A 219 6.23 27.51 -3.28
N GLY A 220 7.47 27.50 -3.79
CA GLY A 220 8.56 28.32 -3.28
C GLY A 220 9.17 27.86 -1.96
N VAL A 221 8.87 26.64 -1.50
CA VAL A 221 9.48 26.04 -0.29
C VAL A 221 10.95 25.71 -0.53
N TRP A 222 11.27 25.16 -1.70
CA TRP A 222 12.64 24.90 -2.14
C TRP A 222 12.73 24.94 -3.66
N LEU A 223 13.54 25.85 -4.19
CA LEU A 223 13.60 26.11 -5.64
C LEU A 223 14.56 25.18 -6.38
N GLY A 224 15.59 24.67 -5.70
CA GLY A 224 16.67 23.90 -6.32
C GLY A 224 17.44 24.68 -7.38
N THR A 225 18.08 23.98 -8.30
CA THR A 225 18.80 24.59 -9.44
C THR A 225 18.05 24.36 -10.75
N VAL A 226 18.31 25.22 -11.75
CA VAL A 226 17.73 25.10 -13.10
C VAL A 226 18.16 23.79 -13.80
N MET A 227 19.30 23.23 -13.40
CA MET A 227 19.80 21.96 -13.96
C MET A 227 19.09 20.73 -13.39
N ASP A 228 18.38 20.88 -12.27
CA ASP A 228 17.65 19.78 -11.63
C ASP A 228 16.32 19.55 -12.35
N THR A 229 16.34 18.65 -13.33
CA THR A 229 15.13 18.16 -14.00
C THR A 229 14.40 17.18 -13.08
N ILE A 230 13.24 17.58 -12.56
CA ILE A 230 12.45 16.78 -11.61
C ILE A 230 11.71 15.65 -12.35
N VAL A 231 11.09 15.98 -13.48
CA VAL A 231 10.37 15.02 -14.34
C VAL A 231 10.97 15.12 -15.73
N ARG A 232 11.33 13.98 -16.33
CA ARG A 232 11.84 13.89 -17.69
C ARG A 232 10.70 13.72 -18.67
#